data_AF-A0A3A1R753-F1
#
_entry.id   AF-A0A3A1R753-F1
#
_cell.length_a   1.000
_cell.length_b   1.000
_cell.length_c   1.000
_cell.angle_alpha   90.00
_cell.angle_beta   90.00
_cell.angle_gamma   90.00
#
_symmetry.space_group_name_H-M   'P 1'
#
loop_
_entity.id
_entity.type
_entity.pdbx_description
1 polymer ?
#
loop_
_entity_poly.entity_id
_entity_poly.type
_entity_poly.pdbx_seq_one_letter_code
_entity_poly.pdbx_strand_id
1 'polypeptide(L)' 'MIIKPRTVTVELLQLEALYERLPETHPAKELVGDELGRKLAGYKGKLSLNYPLSFISPD' A
#
# COMPACT_ATOMS: atom_id res chain seq x y z
N MET A 1 8.78 23.34 2.21
CA MET A 1 7.83 22.27 1.79
C MET A 1 7.46 21.36 2.98
N ILE A 2 6.17 21.08 3.25
CA ILE A 2 5.79 20.12 4.31
C ILE A 2 5.93 18.69 3.76
N ILE A 3 6.96 17.96 4.19
CA ILE A 3 7.23 16.59 3.75
C ILE A 3 6.50 15.63 4.70
N LYS A 4 5.43 14.98 4.22
CA LYS A 4 4.76 13.90 4.96
C LYS A 4 5.43 12.56 4.66
N PRO A 5 5.72 11.74 5.68
CA PRO A 5 6.30 10.42 5.46
C PRO A 5 5.29 9.52 4.73
N ARG A 6 5.77 8.81 3.71
CA ARG A 6 4.97 7.85 2.93
C ARG A 6 4.99 6.50 3.62
N THR A 7 4.26 6.39 4.73
CA THR A 7 4.17 5.15 5.52
C THR A 7 3.08 4.22 4.98
N VAL A 8 3.23 2.92 5.25
CA VAL A 8 2.14 1.95 5.08
C VAL A 8 0.95 2.37 5.96
N THR A 9 -0.27 2.28 5.42
CA THR A 9 -1.50 2.56 6.18
C THR A 9 -1.90 1.33 6.99
N VAL A 10 -2.52 1.55 8.17
CA VAL A 10 -3.05 0.47 9.02
C VAL A 10 -4.03 -0.43 8.24
N GLU A 11 -4.84 0.19 7.39
CA GLU A 11 -5.78 -0.50 6.51
C GLU A 11 -5.08 -1.49 5.55
N LEU A 12 -3.90 -1.14 5.01
CA LEU A 12 -3.14 -2.04 4.15
C LEU A 12 -2.65 -3.27 4.92
N LEU A 13 -2.17 -3.05 6.15
CA LEU A 13 -1.75 -4.14 7.06
C LEU A 13 -2.93 -5.04 7.44
N GLN A 14 -4.11 -4.46 7.65
CA GLN A 14 -5.33 -5.21 7.93
C GLN A 14 -5.76 -6.08 6.74
N LEU A 15 -5.66 -5.54 5.51
CA LEU A 15 -5.96 -6.29 4.28
C LEU A 15 -4.96 -7.42 4.06
N GLU A 16 -3.66 -7.21 4.26
CA GLU A 16 -2.64 -8.26 4.22
C GLU A 16 -2.96 -9.37 5.21
N ALA A 17 -3.19 -9.02 6.49
CA ALA A 17 -3.50 -9.99 7.53
C ALA A 17 -4.80 -10.75 7.23
N LEU A 18 -5.81 -10.08 6.67
CA LEU A 18 -7.08 -10.71 6.30
C LEU A 18 -6.89 -11.68 5.12
N TYR A 19 -6.14 -11.28 4.09
CA TYR A 19 -5.85 -12.11 2.93
C TYR A 19 -5.09 -13.39 3.30
N GLU A 20 -4.08 -13.28 4.17
CA GLU A 20 -3.29 -14.43 4.64
C GLU A 20 -4.10 -15.39 5.52
N ARG A 21 -5.03 -14.87 6.33
CA ARG A 21 -5.85 -15.69 7.24
C ARG A 21 -7.03 -16.37 6.54
N LEU A 22 -7.49 -15.85 5.41
CA LEU A 22 -8.62 -16.43 4.69
C LEU A 22 -8.21 -17.72 3.95
N PRO A 23 -8.98 -18.81 4.07
CA PRO A 23 -8.77 -20.01 3.27
C PRO A 23 -8.86 -19.72 1.77
N GLU A 24 -8.11 -20.45 0.94
CA GLU A 24 -8.14 -20.29 -0.53
C GLU A 24 -9.55 -20.44 -1.13
N THR A 25 -10.39 -21.27 -0.52
CA THR A 25 -11.76 -21.52 -0.98
C THR A 25 -12.77 -20.47 -0.50
N HIS A 26 -12.34 -19.50 0.31
CA HIS A 26 -13.25 -18.53 0.90
C HIS A 26 -13.62 -17.45 -0.13
N PRO A 27 -14.92 -17.16 -0.36
CA PRO A 27 -15.36 -16.23 -1.41
C PRO A 27 -14.82 -14.81 -1.22
N ALA A 28 -14.63 -14.37 0.03
CA ALA A 28 -14.05 -13.06 0.30
C ALA A 28 -12.54 -12.96 0.04
N LYS A 29 -11.82 -14.07 -0.18
CA LYS A 29 -10.36 -14.02 -0.39
C LYS A 29 -10.00 -13.28 -1.67
N GLU A 30 -10.75 -13.53 -2.74
CA GLU A 30 -10.59 -12.84 -4.03
C GLU A 30 -10.86 -11.33 -3.86
N LEU A 31 -11.96 -10.95 -3.21
CA LEU A 31 -12.31 -9.55 -2.95
C LEU A 31 -11.22 -8.81 -2.15
N VAL A 32 -10.71 -9.45 -1.09
CA VAL A 32 -9.64 -8.87 -0.25
C VAL A 32 -8.34 -8.79 -1.05
N GLY A 33 -8.03 -9.79 -1.87
CA GLY A 33 -6.86 -9.81 -2.75
C GLY A 33 -6.87 -8.66 -3.77
N ASP A 34 -8.01 -8.41 -4.40
CA ASP A 34 -8.18 -7.32 -5.37
C ASP A 34 -8.03 -5.94 -4.73
N GLU A 35 -8.58 -5.76 -3.53
CA GLU A 35 -8.42 -4.51 -2.79
C GLU A 35 -6.98 -4.33 -2.30
N LEU A 36 -6.36 -5.39 -1.77
CA LEU A 36 -4.97 -5.38 -1.35
C LEU A 36 -4.04 -5.04 -2.52
N GLY A 37 -4.24 -5.67 -3.68
CA GLY A 37 -3.47 -5.41 -4.90
C GLY A 37 -3.55 -3.96 -5.36
N ARG A 38 -4.76 -3.39 -5.39
CA ARG A 38 -4.97 -1.96 -5.75
C ARG A 38 -4.24 -1.03 -4.79
N LYS A 39 -4.34 -1.26 -3.47
CA LYS A 39 -3.68 -0.40 -2.48
C LYS A 39 -2.17 -0.57 -2.46
N LEU A 40 -1.66 -1.78 -2.64
CA LEU A 40 -0.23 -2.04 -2.81
C LEU A 40 0.34 -1.32 -4.04
N ALA A 41 -0.37 -1.34 -5.17
CA ALA A 41 0.05 -0.61 -6.37
C ALA A 41 0.14 0.90 -6.10
N GLY A 42 -0.86 1.47 -5.43
CA GLY A 42 -0.85 2.88 -5.02
C GLY A 42 0.29 3.22 -4.04
N TYR A 43 0.54 2.37 -3.05
CA TYR A 43 1.64 2.54 -2.11
C TYR A 43 3.01 2.49 -2.81
N LYS A 44 3.22 1.51 -3.70
CA LYS A 44 4.43 1.40 -4.53
C LYS A 44 4.63 2.61 -5.44
N GLY A 45 3.55 3.11 -6.06
CA GLY A 45 3.59 4.34 -6.86
C GLY A 45 3.94 5.58 -6.05
N LYS A 46 3.50 5.66 -4.78
CA LYS A 46 3.94 6.73 -3.88
C LYS A 46 5.40 6.59 -3.49
N LEU A 47 5.86 5.37 -3.20
CA LEU A 47 7.26 5.09 -2.87
C LEU A 47 8.21 5.35 -4.04
N SER A 48 7.80 5.05 -5.27
CA SER A 48 8.63 5.30 -6.45
C SER A 48 8.94 6.77 -6.66
N LEU A 49 8.08 7.66 -6.15
CA LEU A 49 8.32 9.12 -6.13
C LEU A 49 9.39 9.54 -5.12
N ASN A 50 9.81 8.71 -4.17
CA ASN A 50 10.85 9.06 -3.21
C ASN A 50 12.17 9.42 -3.90
N TYR A 51 12.57 8.66 -4.91
CA TYR A 51 13.80 8.89 -5.67
C TYR A 51 13.77 10.20 -6.48
N PRO A 52 12.80 10.46 -7.38
CA PRO A 52 12.77 11.73 -8.11
C PRO A 52 12.58 12.94 -7.18
N LEU A 53 11.84 12.79 -6.07
CA LEU A 53 11.66 13.88 -5.12
C LEU A 53 12.87 14.13 -4.22
N SER A 54 13.82 13.20 -4.10
CA SER A 54 15.06 13.45 -3.33
C SER A 54 15.97 14.48 -3.99
N PHE A 55 15.77 14.76 -5.27
CA PHE A 55 16.52 15.80 -6.01
C PHE A 55 15.93 17.21 -5.83
N ILE A 56 14.74 17.32 -5.23
CA ILE A 56 14.06 18.59 -5.03
C ILE A 56 14.35 19.03 -3.58
N SER A 57 15.41 19.82 -3.41
CA SER A 57 15.76 20.40 -2.11
C SER A 57 14.61 21.26 -1.59
N PRO A 58 14.25 21.15 -0.30
CA PRO A 58 13.30 22.05 0.32
C PRO A 58 14.06 23.31 0.73
N ASP A 59 14.14 24.30 -0.15
CA ASP A 59 14.42 25.68 0.27
C ASP A 59 13.35 26.15 1.29
#